data_AF-A0A937ZAP2-F1
#
_entry.id   AF-A0A937ZAP2-F1
#
_cell.length_a   1.000
_cell.length_b   1.000
_cell.length_c   1.000
_cell.angle_alpha   90.00
_cell.angle_beta   90.00
_cell.angle_gamma   90.00
#
_symmetry.space_group_name_H-M   'P 1'
#
loop_
_entity.id
_entity.type
_entity.pdbx_description
1 polymer ?
#
loop_
_entity_poly.entity_id
_entity_poly.type
_entity_poly.pdbx_seq_one_letter_code
_entity_poly.pdbx_strand_id
1 'polypeptide(L)'
;MQTEPAFGPSGIRNVAQGEKNLTSICTNAKAKGITVIAIAYNIDDADTITRLKNCTTDPATGFFDIGSDNKIAGAFESIKSQIMAQIRIGK
;
A
#
# COMPACT_ATOMS: atom_id res chain seq x y z
N MET A 1 -0.13 -11.84 12.68
CA MET A 1 0.92 -11.50 11.70
C MET A 1 0.57 -12.11 10.36
N GLN A 2 0.07 -11.25 9.45
CA GLN A 2 -0.54 -11.64 8.17
C GLN A 2 0.40 -11.43 6.96
N THR A 3 1.60 -10.86 7.16
CA THR A 3 2.54 -10.58 6.07
C THR A 3 3.37 -11.83 5.70
N GLU A 4 3.54 -12.06 4.40
CA GLU A 4 4.26 -13.24 3.90
C GLU A 4 5.78 -13.13 4.12
N PRO A 5 6.46 -14.25 4.46
CA PRO A 5 7.91 -14.26 4.57
C PRO A 5 8.61 -13.94 3.25
N ALA A 6 9.62 -13.06 3.30
CA ALA A 6 10.46 -12.72 2.14
C ALA A 6 11.95 -12.86 2.46
N PHE A 7 12.77 -12.92 1.40
CA PHE A 7 14.22 -13.00 1.51
C PHE A 7 14.86 -11.65 1.86
N GLY A 8 15.95 -11.72 2.62
CA GLY A 8 16.74 -10.58 3.06
C GLY A 8 18.24 -10.81 2.92
N PRO A 9 19.05 -9.95 3.55
CA PRO A 9 20.49 -10.13 3.62
C PRO A 9 20.84 -11.53 4.12
N SER A 10 21.90 -12.11 3.54
CA SER A 10 22.37 -13.46 3.87
C SER A 10 21.36 -14.59 3.60
N GLY A 11 20.32 -14.35 2.80
CA GLY A 11 19.34 -15.38 2.42
C GLY A 11 18.32 -15.71 3.50
N ILE A 12 18.25 -14.94 4.59
CA ILE A 12 17.28 -15.15 5.67
C ILE A 12 15.87 -14.90 5.12
N ARG A 13 14.95 -15.86 5.36
CA ARG A 13 13.54 -15.77 4.95
C ARG A 13 12.60 -15.75 6.15
N ASN A 14 12.02 -14.59 6.45
CA ASN A 14 11.03 -14.44 7.53
C ASN A 14 10.09 -13.27 7.26
N VAL A 15 9.06 -13.12 8.10
CA VAL A 15 8.06 -12.06 7.95
C VAL A 15 8.68 -10.67 8.12
N ALA A 16 9.49 -10.46 9.17
CA ALA A 16 10.15 -9.18 9.44
C ALA A 16 10.93 -8.64 8.23
N GLN A 17 11.47 -9.55 7.41
CA GLN A 17 12.14 -9.18 6.18
C GLN A 17 11.17 -8.79 5.04
N GLY A 18 10.04 -9.47 4.90
CA GLY A 18 8.95 -9.05 4.01
C GLY A 18 8.46 -7.64 4.33
N GLU A 19 8.28 -7.37 5.61
CA GLU A 19 7.88 -6.06 6.11
C GLU A 19 8.92 -4.97 5.81
N LYS A 20 10.21 -5.25 6.04
CA LYS A 20 11.31 -4.33 5.68
C LYS A 20 11.41 -4.10 4.18
N ASN A 21 11.22 -5.15 3.37
CA ASN A 21 11.24 -5.04 1.91
C ASN A 21 10.10 -4.14 1.43
N LEU A 22 8.89 -4.33 1.95
CA LEU A 22 7.75 -3.47 1.67
C LEU A 22 8.08 -2.00 1.99
N THR A 23 8.51 -1.70 3.22
CA THR A 23 8.84 -0.32 3.62
C THR A 23 9.92 0.30 2.72
N SER A 24 10.93 -0.48 2.33
CA SER A 24 12.01 -0.02 1.44
C SER A 24 11.49 0.31 0.04
N ILE A 25 10.64 -0.56 -0.52
CA ILE A 25 10.02 -0.35 -1.84
C ILE A 25 9.15 0.91 -1.82
N CYS A 26 8.29 1.07 -0.82
CA CYS A 26 7.40 2.24 -0.72
C CYS A 26 8.21 3.53 -0.60
N THR A 27 9.28 3.53 0.20
CA THR A 27 10.17 4.69 0.36
C THR A 27 10.82 5.08 -0.97
N ASN A 28 11.38 4.09 -1.69
CA ASN A 28 12.04 4.33 -2.97
C ASN A 28 11.05 4.75 -4.06
N ALA A 29 9.84 4.21 -4.07
CA ALA A 29 8.79 4.60 -5.00
C ALA A 29 8.41 6.07 -4.78
N LYS A 30 8.13 6.46 -3.53
CA LYS A 30 7.80 7.84 -3.17
C LYS A 30 8.92 8.83 -3.52
N ALA A 31 10.17 8.46 -3.25
CA ALA A 31 11.33 9.27 -3.59
C ALA A 31 11.48 9.52 -5.11
N LYS A 32 10.95 8.61 -5.94
CA LYS A 32 10.91 8.74 -7.42
C LYS A 32 9.65 9.46 -7.93
N GLY A 33 8.82 10.00 -7.05
CA GLY A 33 7.55 10.64 -7.43
C GLY A 33 6.47 9.66 -7.90
N ILE A 34 6.62 8.35 -7.60
CA ILE A 34 5.58 7.36 -7.89
C ILE A 34 4.48 7.50 -6.82
N THR A 35 3.24 7.65 -7.28
CA THR A 35 2.06 7.61 -6.40
C THR A 35 1.81 6.16 -5.95
N VAL A 36 1.87 5.94 -4.65
CA VAL A 36 1.58 4.65 -4.01
C VAL A 36 0.22 4.74 -3.32
N ILE A 37 -0.66 3.81 -3.68
CA ILE A 37 -1.99 3.63 -3.09
C ILE A 37 -2.02 2.22 -2.49
N ALA A 38 -2.64 2.05 -1.33
CA ALA A 38 -2.76 0.76 -0.66
C ALA A 38 -4.21 0.46 -0.32
N ILE A 39 -4.60 -0.79 -0.58
CA ILE A 39 -5.90 -1.34 -0.21
C ILE A 39 -5.65 -2.47 0.79
N ALA A 40 -6.11 -2.32 2.03
CA ALA A 40 -6.14 -3.38 3.01
C ALA A 40 -7.45 -4.17 2.84
N TYR A 41 -7.33 -5.39 2.32
CA TYR A 41 -8.45 -6.32 2.15
C TYR A 41 -8.28 -7.52 3.06
N ASN A 42 -9.29 -7.78 3.87
CA ASN A 42 -9.35 -8.88 4.83
C ASN A 42 -8.08 -8.96 5.70
N ILE A 43 -7.68 -7.83 6.29
CA ILE A 43 -6.53 -7.71 7.19
C ILE A 43 -7.05 -7.36 8.58
N ASP A 44 -6.72 -8.17 9.58
CA ASP A 44 -7.05 -7.93 11.00
C ASP A 44 -5.84 -7.49 11.84
N ASP A 45 -4.63 -7.58 11.27
CA ASP A 45 -3.36 -7.22 11.89
C ASP A 45 -3.14 -5.69 11.85
N ALA A 46 -3.34 -5.02 13.00
CA ALA A 46 -3.27 -3.57 13.13
C ALA A 46 -1.90 -2.97 12.73
N ASP A 47 -0.81 -3.70 12.98
CA ASP A 47 0.53 -3.29 12.57
C ASP A 47 0.69 -3.33 11.04
N THR A 48 0.15 -4.36 10.39
CA THR A 48 0.11 -4.47 8.93
C THR A 48 -0.75 -3.36 8.31
N ILE A 49 -1.92 -3.07 8.89
CA ILE A 49 -2.78 -1.95 8.46
C ILE A 49 -2.00 -0.62 8.53
N THR A 50 -1.32 -0.37 9.66
CA THR A 50 -0.51 0.84 9.86
C THR A 50 0.64 0.90 8.86
N ARG A 51 1.31 -0.22 8.58
CA ARG A 51 2.39 -0.31 7.61
C ARG A 51 1.92 -0.01 6.19
N LEU A 52 0.78 -0.56 5.79
CA LEU A 52 0.17 -0.28 4.48
C LEU A 52 -0.23 1.19 4.37
N LYS A 53 -0.85 1.77 5.40
CA LYS A 53 -1.18 3.19 5.43
C LYS A 53 0.07 4.08 5.25
N ASN A 54 1.16 3.77 5.96
CA ASN A 54 2.43 4.50 5.86
C ASN A 54 3.17 4.29 4.52
N CYS A 55 2.89 3.19 3.81
CA CYS A 55 3.43 2.91 2.49
C CYS A 55 2.89 3.87 1.42
N THR A 56 1.65 4.36 1.59
CA THR A 56 1.01 5.28 0.64
C THR A 56 1.73 6.61 0.51
N THR A 57 1.55 7.28 -0.63
CA THR A 57 2.08 8.63 -0.88
C THR A 57 1.32 9.69 -0.08
N ASP A 58 0.00 9.58 -0.02
CA ASP A 58 -0.86 10.39 0.84
C ASP A 58 -1.76 9.45 1.68
N PRO A 59 -1.47 9.29 2.98
CA PRO A 59 -2.26 8.44 3.87
C PRO A 59 -3.71 8.87 4.06
N ALA A 60 -4.07 10.12 3.76
CA ALA A 60 -5.44 10.62 3.90
C ALA A 60 -6.33 10.21 2.73
N THR A 61 -5.76 10.03 1.53
CA THR A 61 -6.51 9.80 0.29
C THR A 61 -6.15 8.52 -0.45
N GLY A 62 -4.96 7.97 -0.18
CA GLY A 62 -4.39 6.81 -0.85
C GLY A 62 -4.45 5.51 -0.03
N PHE A 63 -5.02 5.53 1.18
CA PHE A 63 -5.21 4.33 1.98
C PHE A 63 -6.70 3.95 2.07
N PHE A 64 -7.02 2.72 1.69
CA PHE A 64 -8.37 2.17 1.73
C PHE A 64 -8.39 0.92 2.60
N ASP A 65 -9.03 1.01 3.77
CA ASP A 65 -9.31 -0.16 4.61
C ASP A 65 -10.72 -0.65 4.31
N ILE A 66 -10.82 -1.78 3.63
CA ILE A 66 -12.10 -2.31 3.14
C ILE A 66 -12.57 -3.56 3.91
N GLY A 67 -11.80 -4.01 4.91
CA GLY A 67 -12.13 -5.20 5.70
C GLY A 67 -12.48 -6.40 4.80
N SER A 68 -13.55 -7.12 5.12
CA SER A 68 -14.03 -8.29 4.37
C SER A 68 -15.11 -7.98 3.32
N ASP A 69 -15.48 -6.72 3.10
CA ASP A 69 -16.69 -6.35 2.35
C ASP A 69 -16.48 -6.24 0.83
N ASN A 70 -17.59 -6.28 0.08
CA ASN A 70 -17.71 -6.03 -1.37
C ASN A 70 -17.36 -4.57 -1.80
N LYS A 71 -16.74 -3.79 -0.93
CA LYS A 71 -16.35 -2.38 -1.14
C LYS A 71 -15.10 -2.22 -2.01
N ILE A 72 -14.45 -3.31 -2.38
CA ILE A 72 -13.28 -3.31 -3.26
C ILE A 72 -13.54 -2.58 -4.59
N ALA A 73 -14.73 -2.73 -5.16
CA ALA A 73 -15.13 -2.03 -6.38
C ALA A 73 -15.17 -0.50 -6.17
N GLY A 74 -15.67 -0.04 -5.03
CA GLY A 74 -15.71 1.38 -4.68
C GLY A 74 -14.32 1.99 -4.45
N ALA A 75 -13.39 1.21 -3.86
CA ALA A 75 -11.99 1.62 -3.74
C ALA A 75 -11.35 1.81 -5.12
N PHE A 76 -11.54 0.86 -6.05
CA PHE A 76 -11.02 0.96 -7.41
C PHE A 76 -11.63 2.13 -8.22
N GLU A 77 -12.93 2.40 -8.11
CA GLU A 77 -13.53 3.58 -8.75
C GLU A 77 -12.99 4.90 -8.17
N SER A 78 -12.74 4.96 -6.86
CA SER A 78 -12.11 6.12 -6.23
C SER A 78 -10.70 6.36 -6.76
N ILE A 79 -9.90 5.30 -6.86
CA ILE A 79 -8.54 5.34 -7.42
C ILE A 79 -8.54 5.83 -8.87
N LYS A 80 -9.44 5.28 -9.70
CA LYS A 80 -9.62 5.71 -11.09
C LYS A 80 -9.93 7.20 -11.17
N SER A 81 -10.85 7.70 -10.33
CA SER A 81 -11.20 9.12 -10.29
C SER A 81 -9.99 10.01 -9.95
N GLN A 82 -9.20 9.61 -8.94
CA GLN A 82 -7.98 10.32 -8.55
C GLN A 82 -6.95 10.39 -9.70
N ILE A 83 -6.69 9.26 -10.35
CA ILE A 83 -5.75 9.19 -11.50
C ILE A 83 -6.24 10.08 -12.65
N MET A 84 -7.53 10.03 -12.98
CA MET A 84 -8.09 10.83 -14.06
C MET A 84 -8.05 12.35 -13.77
N ALA A 85 -8.22 12.75 -12.51
CA ALA A 85 -8.08 14.15 -12.11
C ALA A 85 -6.65 14.67 -12.31
N GLN A 86 -5.64 13.86 -11.96
CA GLN A 86 -4.23 14.22 -12.16
C GLN A 86 -3.86 14.34 -13.65
N ILE A 87 -4.38 13.46 -14.50
CA ILE A 87 -4.16 13.52 -15.96
C ILE A 87 -4.78 14.78 -16.57
N ARG A 88 -5.96 15.21 -16.08
CA ARG A 88 -6.66 16.39 -16.62
C ARG A 88 -6.01 17.73 -16.28
N ILE A 89 -5.34 17.82 -15.14
CA ILE A 89 -4.67 19.06 -14.69
C ILE A 89 -3.29 19.22 -15.36
N GLY A 90 -2.67 18.12 -15.81
CA GLY A 90 -1.37 18.14 -16.49
C GLY A 90 -1.39 18.52 -17.98
N LYS A 91 -2.44 19.19 -18.47
CA LYS A 91 -2.56 19.69 -19.86
C LYS A 91 -2.67 21.20 -19.91
#